data_AF-A0A2M7RID7-F1
#
_entry.id   AF-A0A2M7RID7-F1
#
_cell.length_a   1.000
_cell.length_b   1.000
_cell.length_c   1.000
_cell.angle_alpha   90.00
_cell.angle_beta   90.00
_cell.angle_gamma   90.00
#
_symmetry.space_group_name_H-M   'P 1'
#
loop_
_entity.id
_entity.type
_entity.pdbx_description
1 polymer ?
#
loop_
_entity_poly.entity_id
_entity_poly.type
_entity_poly.pdbx_seq_one_letter_code
_entity_poly.pdbx_strand_id
1 'polypeptide(L)'
;MNINKSINSIVKTKKAPSFLLPRKSLVVVAVISVFSLLIFGFWYTFQSIALNPPTQNPPTGGGAIGVASGAPANSLYMSSAGNVGIGTTGPGAKLEVNGGIRLNTLTAKSACDSTTRGTFWVTQGGAGVKDNVEVCAKDASSTYAWRTIY
;
A
#
# COMPACT_ATOMS: atom_id res chain seq x y z
N MET A 1 -47.69 44.62 51.70
CA MET A 1 -46.80 45.59 51.03
C MET A 1 -46.17 44.91 49.81
N ASN A 2 -46.11 45.62 48.68
CA ASN A 2 -46.21 45.11 47.31
C ASN A 2 -44.92 44.43 46.78
N ILE A 3 -44.96 43.12 46.50
CA ILE A 3 -43.84 42.30 45.99
C ILE A 3 -43.43 42.71 44.56
N ASN A 4 -44.28 43.46 43.83
CA ASN A 4 -44.00 43.86 42.45
C ASN A 4 -42.97 44.99 42.29
N LYS A 5 -42.53 45.64 43.39
CA LYS A 5 -41.55 46.74 43.29
C LYS A 5 -40.09 46.25 43.23
N SER A 6 -39.79 45.01 43.65
CA SER A 6 -38.41 44.49 43.70
C SER A 6 -37.96 43.79 42.42
N ILE A 7 -38.89 43.28 41.60
CA ILE A 7 -38.56 42.63 40.31
C ILE A 7 -38.10 43.66 39.27
N ASN A 8 -38.60 44.90 39.33
CA ASN A 8 -38.24 45.98 38.40
C ASN A 8 -36.82 46.55 38.59
N SER A 9 -36.11 46.18 39.67
CA SER A 9 -34.70 46.57 39.85
C SER A 9 -33.74 45.53 39.25
N ILE A 10 -34.15 44.25 39.20
CA ILE A 10 -33.30 43.15 38.73
C ILE A 10 -33.22 43.08 37.20
N VAL A 11 -34.22 43.61 36.48
CA VAL A 11 -34.19 43.69 35.00
C VAL A 11 -33.29 44.82 34.46
N LYS A 12 -32.78 45.72 35.32
CA LYS A 12 -31.96 46.88 34.90
C LYS A 12 -30.44 46.66 34.89
N THR A 13 -29.95 45.42 34.85
CA THR A 13 -28.51 45.16 34.69
C THR A 13 -28.21 44.12 33.60
N LYS A 14 -28.33 44.56 32.35
CA LYS A 14 -27.37 44.25 31.26
C LYS A 14 -27.74 45.07 30.03
N LYS A 15 -27.52 46.39 30.11
CA LYS A 15 -27.34 47.18 28.88
C LYS A 15 -25.98 46.76 28.33
N ALA A 16 -25.99 45.83 27.38
CA ALA A 16 -24.80 45.56 26.57
C ALA A 16 -24.32 46.89 25.98
N PRO A 17 -23.01 47.21 25.98
CA PRO A 17 -22.54 48.41 25.34
C PRO A 17 -22.89 48.31 23.85
N SER A 18 -23.82 49.17 23.42
CA SER A 18 -24.13 49.38 22.02
C SER A 18 -22.89 49.99 21.37
N PHE A 19 -22.03 49.13 20.83
CA PHE A 19 -20.87 49.49 20.02
C PHE A 19 -21.38 50.05 18.69
N LEU A 20 -21.72 51.35 18.70
CA LEU A 20 -22.12 52.11 17.52
C LEU A 20 -20.87 52.39 16.67
N LEU A 21 -20.58 51.49 15.73
CA LEU A 21 -19.59 51.77 14.68
C LEU A 21 -20.13 52.89 13.76
N PRO A 22 -19.34 53.94 13.47
CA PRO A 22 -19.78 55.01 12.58
C PRO A 22 -20.11 54.43 11.19
N ARG A 23 -21.15 54.97 10.54
CA ARG A 23 -21.76 54.45 9.29
C ARG A 23 -20.77 54.21 8.13
N LYS A 24 -19.59 54.85 8.16
CA LYS A 24 -18.49 54.65 7.19
C LYS A 24 -17.64 53.40 7.48
N SER A 25 -17.58 52.93 8.72
CA SER A 25 -16.93 51.67 9.11
C SER A 25 -17.79 50.44 8.83
N LEU A 26 -19.09 50.58 8.59
CA LEU A 26 -19.96 49.47 8.25
C LEU A 26 -19.56 48.82 6.90
N VAL A 27 -19.12 49.64 5.94
CA VAL A 27 -18.58 49.16 4.65
C VAL A 27 -17.25 48.46 4.84
N VAL A 28 -16.36 49.01 5.68
CA VAL A 28 -15.05 48.42 5.98
C VAL A 28 -15.18 47.08 6.71
N VAL A 29 -16.08 46.99 7.69
CA VAL A 29 -16.37 45.75 8.43
C VAL A 29 -17.05 44.71 7.54
N ALA A 30 -17.93 45.13 6.63
CA ALA A 30 -18.55 44.23 5.64
C ALA A 30 -17.52 43.72 4.60
N VAL A 31 -16.58 44.56 4.16
CA VAL A 31 -15.54 44.14 3.20
C VAL A 31 -14.52 43.22 3.87
N ILE A 32 -14.08 43.53 5.10
CA ILE A 32 -13.15 42.67 5.85
C ILE A 32 -13.82 41.35 6.25
N SER A 33 -15.11 41.33 6.60
CA SER A 33 -15.80 40.08 6.93
C SER A 33 -16.02 39.19 5.70
N VAL A 34 -16.35 39.77 4.54
CA VAL A 34 -16.50 39.03 3.27
C VAL A 34 -15.15 38.55 2.75
N PHE A 35 -14.09 39.36 2.85
CA PHE A 35 -12.73 38.97 2.44
C PHE A 35 -12.12 37.92 3.39
N SER A 36 -12.43 37.99 4.69
CA SER A 36 -12.07 36.96 5.67
C SER A 36 -12.88 35.67 5.44
N LEU A 37 -14.16 35.73 5.07
CA LEU A 37 -14.95 34.56 4.69
C LEU A 37 -14.47 33.90 3.38
N LEU A 38 -13.93 34.67 2.44
CA LEU A 38 -13.33 34.14 1.20
C LEU A 38 -11.95 33.51 1.46
N ILE A 39 -11.12 34.10 2.33
CA ILE A 39 -9.80 33.55 2.70
C ILE A 39 -9.92 32.38 3.67
N PHE A 40 -10.76 32.46 4.71
CA PHE A 40 -11.07 31.32 5.57
C PHE A 40 -11.85 30.24 4.82
N GLY A 41 -12.76 30.58 3.90
CA GLY A 41 -13.42 29.60 3.03
C GLY A 41 -12.46 28.89 2.08
N PHE A 42 -11.45 29.59 1.56
CA PHE A 42 -10.39 29.00 0.72
C PHE A 42 -9.35 28.22 1.54
N TRP A 43 -9.07 28.61 2.79
CA TRP A 43 -8.26 27.82 3.72
C TRP A 43 -9.00 26.61 4.29
N TYR A 44 -10.33 26.65 4.39
CA TYR A 44 -11.16 25.54 4.87
C TYR A 44 -11.67 24.60 3.76
N THR A 45 -11.57 24.93 2.47
CA THR A 45 -11.76 23.94 1.39
C THR A 45 -10.48 23.22 1.00
N PHE A 46 -9.32 23.65 1.51
CA PHE A 46 -8.06 22.90 1.38
C PHE A 46 -7.75 22.00 2.58
N GLN A 47 -8.73 21.75 3.45
CA GLN A 47 -8.62 20.71 4.46
C GLN A 47 -9.49 19.51 4.09
N SER A 48 -8.80 18.47 3.63
CA SER A 48 -9.26 17.10 3.41
C SER A 48 -9.95 16.85 2.07
N ILE A 49 -9.14 16.63 1.04
CA ILE A 49 -9.51 15.59 0.07
C ILE A 49 -9.64 14.28 0.88
N ALA A 50 -10.87 13.75 0.93
CA ALA A 50 -11.32 12.45 1.43
C ALA A 50 -11.02 12.02 2.89
N LEU A 51 -12.00 12.19 3.79
CA LEU A 51 -12.27 11.29 4.93
C LEU A 51 -13.00 10.01 4.49
N ASN A 52 -12.54 9.42 3.39
CA ASN A 52 -12.58 7.97 3.27
C ASN A 52 -11.11 7.60 3.22
N PRO A 53 -10.50 7.10 4.32
CA PRO A 53 -9.33 6.26 4.09
C PRO A 53 -9.82 5.26 3.05
N PRO A 54 -9.09 4.98 1.95
CA PRO A 54 -9.36 3.74 1.26
C PRO A 54 -9.35 2.72 2.40
N THR A 55 -10.50 2.08 2.65
CA THR A 55 -10.40 0.77 3.25
C THR A 55 -9.44 0.11 2.28
N GLN A 56 -8.23 -0.16 2.76
CA GLN A 56 -7.34 -1.12 2.15
C GLN A 56 -8.07 -2.46 2.35
N ASN A 57 -9.25 -2.60 1.76
CA ASN A 57 -9.66 -3.81 1.17
C ASN A 57 -8.92 -3.76 -0.16
N PRO A 58 -7.64 -4.19 -0.22
CA PRO A 58 -6.99 -4.33 -1.50
C PRO A 58 -7.97 -5.12 -2.37
N PRO A 59 -8.25 -4.68 -3.61
CA PRO A 59 -9.04 -5.49 -4.54
C PRO A 59 -8.47 -6.90 -4.45
N THR A 60 -9.31 -7.91 -4.29
CA THR A 60 -9.00 -9.31 -3.94
C THR A 60 -7.93 -9.92 -4.86
N GLY A 61 -6.70 -9.49 -4.64
CA GLY A 61 -5.62 -9.43 -5.60
C GLY A 61 -4.44 -8.92 -4.81
N GLY A 62 -3.81 -9.85 -4.10
CA GLY A 62 -2.56 -9.57 -3.40
C GLY A 62 -1.63 -8.81 -4.36
N GLY A 63 -0.93 -7.80 -3.84
CA GLY A 63 0.09 -7.11 -4.62
C GLY A 63 0.95 -8.14 -5.34
N ALA A 64 1.20 -7.95 -6.63
CA ALA A 64 1.85 -8.96 -7.48
C ALA A 64 3.20 -9.42 -6.89
N ILE A 65 3.80 -8.59 -6.03
CA ILE A 65 4.96 -8.88 -5.19
C ILE A 65 4.67 -8.34 -3.79
N GLY A 66 4.67 -9.21 -2.77
CA GLY A 66 4.58 -8.83 -1.36
C GLY A 66 5.95 -8.79 -0.72
N VAL A 67 6.32 -7.65 -0.13
CA VAL A 67 7.55 -7.49 0.67
C VAL A 67 7.13 -7.10 2.08
N ALA A 68 7.56 -7.89 3.07
CA ALA A 68 7.22 -7.64 4.47
C ALA A 68 7.87 -6.35 4.99
N SER A 69 7.20 -5.66 5.92
CA SER A 69 7.79 -4.52 6.62
C SER A 69 9.04 -4.97 7.38
N GLY A 70 10.14 -4.21 7.23
CA GLY A 70 11.43 -4.57 7.84
C GLY A 70 12.23 -5.63 7.06
N ALA A 71 11.78 -6.06 5.87
CA ALA A 71 12.63 -6.84 4.99
C ALA A 71 13.96 -6.10 4.73
N PRO A 72 15.13 -6.78 4.82
CA PRO A 72 16.42 -6.17 4.54
C PRO A 72 16.47 -5.53 3.15
N ALA A 73 17.29 -4.49 3.00
CA ALA A 73 17.54 -3.90 1.69
C ALA A 73 18.03 -4.99 0.72
N ASN A 74 17.52 -4.97 -0.51
CA ASN A 74 17.86 -5.92 -1.59
C ASN A 74 17.47 -7.37 -1.31
N SER A 75 16.45 -7.60 -0.47
CA SER A 75 15.80 -8.92 -0.35
C SER A 75 15.25 -9.39 -1.70
N LEU A 76 14.64 -8.47 -2.46
CA LEU A 76 14.36 -8.60 -3.88
C LEU A 76 14.83 -7.30 -4.53
N TYR A 77 15.74 -7.42 -5.48
CA TYR A 77 16.37 -6.30 -6.16
C TYR A 77 16.23 -6.47 -7.66
N MET A 78 15.94 -5.39 -8.38
CA MET A 78 16.01 -5.36 -9.84
C MET A 78 16.93 -4.25 -10.26
N SER A 79 18.01 -4.61 -10.95
CA SER A 79 18.98 -3.64 -11.47
C SER A 79 18.42 -2.85 -12.64
N SER A 80 19.07 -1.72 -12.98
CA SER A 80 18.78 -0.94 -14.19
C SER A 80 18.99 -1.73 -15.49
N ALA A 81 19.76 -2.83 -15.45
CA ALA A 81 19.95 -3.75 -16.57
C ALA A 81 18.84 -4.84 -16.66
N GLY A 82 17.84 -4.80 -15.78
CA GLY A 82 16.73 -5.75 -15.73
C GLY A 82 17.11 -7.11 -15.13
N ASN A 83 18.26 -7.23 -14.48
CA ASN A 83 18.62 -8.43 -13.73
C ASN A 83 17.94 -8.43 -12.35
N VAL A 84 17.42 -9.58 -11.94
CA VAL A 84 16.76 -9.78 -10.65
C VAL A 84 17.73 -10.45 -9.67
N GLY A 85 17.91 -9.83 -8.50
CA GLY A 85 18.68 -10.34 -7.39
C GLY A 85 17.80 -10.70 -6.20
N ILE A 86 18.08 -11.82 -5.54
CA ILE A 86 17.51 -12.18 -4.23
C ILE A 86 18.65 -12.21 -3.22
N GLY A 87 18.65 -11.29 -2.26
CA GLY A 87 19.73 -11.15 -1.27
C GLY A 87 21.05 -10.61 -1.84
N THR A 88 21.03 -9.99 -3.03
CA THR A 88 22.20 -9.39 -3.69
C THR A 88 21.87 -8.03 -4.30
N THR A 89 22.82 -7.09 -4.21
CA THR A 89 22.73 -5.72 -4.75
C THR A 89 23.26 -5.59 -6.18
N GLY A 90 23.98 -6.59 -6.67
CA GLY A 90 24.68 -6.52 -7.94
C GLY A 90 24.58 -7.85 -8.69
N PRO A 91 23.38 -8.26 -9.13
CA PRO A 91 23.20 -9.51 -9.84
C PRO A 91 23.99 -9.52 -11.16
N GLY A 92 24.97 -10.42 -11.27
CA GLY A 92 25.80 -10.64 -12.45
C GLY A 92 25.12 -11.47 -13.54
N ALA A 93 24.01 -12.14 -13.21
CA ALA A 93 23.16 -12.88 -14.13
C ALA A 93 21.72 -12.34 -14.13
N LYS A 94 20.90 -12.77 -15.11
CA LYS A 94 19.50 -12.34 -15.23
C LYS A 94 18.66 -12.65 -13.98
N LEU A 95 18.96 -13.76 -13.33
CA LEU A 95 18.48 -14.10 -12.00
C LEU A 95 19.68 -14.57 -11.17
N GLU A 96 19.88 -13.94 -10.02
CA GLU A 96 20.91 -14.34 -9.06
C GLU A 96 20.32 -14.41 -7.66
N VAL A 97 20.59 -15.51 -6.96
CA VAL A 97 20.15 -15.73 -5.58
C VAL A 97 21.40 -15.91 -4.73
N ASN A 98 21.62 -15.00 -3.79
CA ASN A 98 22.66 -15.14 -2.79
C ASN A 98 22.14 -15.99 -1.62
N GLY A 99 22.24 -17.32 -1.78
CA GLY A 99 21.71 -18.31 -0.85
C GLY A 99 21.23 -19.58 -1.57
N GLY A 100 20.44 -20.40 -0.86
CA GLY A 100 19.86 -21.62 -1.40
C GLY A 100 18.44 -21.42 -1.95
N ILE A 101 18.05 -22.24 -2.93
CA ILE A 101 16.68 -22.31 -3.46
C ILE A 101 16.05 -23.61 -2.97
N ARG A 102 14.91 -23.51 -2.27
CA ARG A 102 14.12 -24.68 -1.88
C ARG A 102 12.98 -24.88 -2.88
N LEU A 103 13.07 -25.96 -3.66
CA LEU A 103 12.01 -26.43 -4.54
C LEU A 103 11.31 -27.60 -3.82
N ASN A 104 10.25 -27.32 -3.05
CA ASN A 104 9.49 -28.36 -2.36
C ASN A 104 8.16 -28.57 -3.07
N THR A 105 8.01 -29.68 -3.79
CA THR A 105 6.76 -30.02 -4.46
C THR A 105 6.14 -31.26 -3.80
N LEU A 106 4.90 -31.10 -3.29
CA LEU A 106 4.02 -32.19 -2.86
C LEU A 106 2.93 -32.48 -3.91
N THR A 107 2.99 -31.75 -5.04
CA THR A 107 1.98 -31.78 -6.09
C THR A 107 2.41 -32.70 -7.24
N ALA A 108 1.44 -33.06 -8.08
CA ALA A 108 1.72 -33.85 -9.28
C ALA A 108 2.71 -33.10 -10.19
N LYS A 109 3.78 -33.81 -10.56
CA LYS A 109 4.74 -33.37 -11.58
C LYS A 109 4.01 -33.22 -12.92
N SER A 110 4.07 -32.01 -13.50
CA SER A 110 3.47 -31.76 -14.82
C SER A 110 4.13 -32.62 -15.90
N ALA A 111 3.43 -32.83 -17.01
CA ALA A 111 4.03 -33.46 -18.19
C ALA A 111 5.24 -32.66 -18.66
N CYS A 112 6.28 -33.37 -19.09
CA CYS A 112 7.40 -32.73 -19.77
C CYS A 112 7.05 -32.58 -21.24
N ASP A 113 6.90 -31.35 -21.69
CA ASP A 113 6.58 -30.99 -23.07
C ASP A 113 7.36 -29.73 -23.49
N SER A 114 7.00 -29.14 -24.64
CA SER A 114 7.65 -27.94 -25.16
C SER A 114 7.46 -26.71 -24.26
N THR A 115 6.38 -26.64 -23.49
CA THR A 115 6.07 -25.50 -22.61
C THR A 115 6.76 -25.60 -21.27
N THR A 116 7.04 -26.81 -20.79
CA THR A 116 7.70 -27.07 -19.51
C THR A 116 9.19 -27.38 -19.63
N ARG A 117 9.75 -27.39 -20.85
CA ARG A 117 11.19 -27.62 -21.11
C ARG A 117 12.08 -26.66 -20.33
N GLY A 118 13.16 -27.19 -19.75
CA GLY A 118 14.15 -26.44 -18.97
C GLY A 118 13.75 -26.24 -17.51
N THR A 119 12.55 -26.68 -17.12
CA THR A 119 12.11 -26.65 -15.72
C THR A 119 12.91 -27.66 -14.90
N PHE A 120 13.42 -27.20 -13.76
CA PHE A 120 13.93 -28.06 -12.70
C PHE A 120 12.77 -28.50 -11.81
N TRP A 121 12.67 -29.80 -11.55
CA TRP A 121 11.65 -30.37 -10.68
C TRP A 121 12.28 -31.22 -9.60
N VAL A 122 11.73 -31.11 -8.39
CA VAL A 122 12.15 -31.92 -7.23
C VAL A 122 10.91 -32.65 -6.72
N THR A 123 10.96 -33.97 -6.71
CA THR A 123 9.93 -34.80 -6.10
C THR A 123 10.47 -35.34 -4.78
N GLN A 124 9.83 -34.97 -3.67
CA GLN A 124 10.23 -35.47 -2.36
C GLN A 124 9.81 -36.94 -2.21
N GLY A 125 10.77 -37.79 -1.86
CA GLY A 125 10.51 -39.16 -1.47
C GLY A 125 9.81 -39.22 -0.12
N GLY A 126 8.95 -40.22 0.07
CA GLY A 126 8.46 -40.57 1.41
C GLY A 126 9.58 -41.09 2.32
N ALA A 127 9.26 -41.40 3.57
CA ALA A 127 10.23 -41.99 4.49
C ALA A 127 10.86 -43.27 3.91
N GLY A 128 12.19 -43.31 3.85
CA GLY A 128 12.95 -44.43 3.28
C GLY A 128 13.02 -44.46 1.75
N VAL A 129 12.44 -43.48 1.05
CA VAL A 129 12.52 -43.32 -0.41
C VAL A 129 13.45 -42.14 -0.71
N LYS A 130 14.27 -42.27 -1.76
CA LYS A 130 15.13 -41.18 -2.21
C LYS A 130 14.30 -40.07 -2.85
N ASP A 131 14.78 -38.83 -2.73
CA ASP A 131 14.28 -37.73 -3.54
C ASP A 131 14.72 -37.91 -5.00
N ASN A 132 13.93 -37.36 -5.92
CA ASN A 132 14.29 -37.29 -7.33
C ASN A 132 14.44 -35.83 -7.73
N VAL A 133 15.51 -35.50 -8.45
CA VAL A 133 15.57 -34.25 -9.20
C VAL A 133 15.77 -34.50 -10.66
N GLU A 134 14.94 -33.78 -11.39
CA GLU A 134 14.75 -34.00 -12.80
C GLU A 134 14.73 -32.66 -13.51
N VAL A 135 15.19 -32.67 -14.76
CA VAL A 135 15.02 -31.53 -15.67
C VAL A 135 14.18 -31.99 -16.86
N CYS A 136 13.19 -31.19 -17.24
CA CYS A 136 12.42 -31.46 -18.45
C CYS A 136 13.29 -31.12 -19.68
N ALA A 137 13.65 -32.14 -20.45
CA ALA A 137 14.54 -31.99 -21.59
C ALA A 137 13.98 -32.63 -22.87
N LYS A 138 14.35 -32.05 -24.00
CA LYS A 138 14.08 -32.55 -25.36
C LYS A 138 15.29 -33.31 -25.87
N ASP A 139 15.10 -34.53 -26.36
CA ASP A 139 16.17 -35.29 -27.03
C ASP A 139 16.29 -34.97 -28.54
N ALA A 140 17.25 -35.62 -29.20
CA ALA A 140 17.52 -35.43 -30.63
C ALA A 140 16.32 -35.85 -31.51
N SER A 141 15.49 -36.78 -31.04
CA SER A 141 14.28 -37.26 -31.71
C SER A 141 13.06 -36.36 -31.44
N SER A 142 13.26 -35.21 -30.83
CA SER A 142 12.20 -34.29 -30.42
C SER A 142 11.20 -34.82 -29.41
N THR A 143 11.58 -35.84 -28.65
CA THR A 143 10.77 -36.34 -27.53
C THR A 143 11.14 -35.60 -26.25
N TYR A 144 10.13 -35.22 -25.48
CA TYR A 144 10.28 -34.54 -24.21
C TYR A 144 10.13 -35.56 -23.08
N ALA A 145 11.07 -35.54 -22.14
CA ALA A 145 11.01 -36.39 -20.97
C ALA A 145 11.70 -35.73 -19.78
N TRP A 146 11.21 -36.07 -18.58
CA TRP A 146 11.92 -35.78 -17.34
C TRP A 146 13.19 -36.63 -17.29
N ARG A 147 14.33 -35.98 -17.11
CA ARG A 147 15.64 -36.64 -17.00
C ARG A 147 16.16 -36.44 -15.58
N THR A 148 16.30 -37.55 -14.86
CA THR A 148 16.91 -37.57 -13.53
C THR A 148 18.36 -37.13 -13.60
N ILE A 149 18.77 -36.23 -12.72
CA ILE A 149 20.13 -35.71 -12.64
C ILE A 149 20.85 -36.09 -11.34
N TYR A 150 20.19 -36.78 -10.41
CA TYR A 150 20.81 -37.45 -9.27
C TYR A 150 19.98 -38.62 -8.74
#